data_AF-A0A3S9A5J6-F1
#
_entry.id   AF-A0A3S9A5J6-F1
#
_cell.length_a   1.000
_cell.length_b   1.000
_cell.length_c   1.000
_cell.angle_alpha   90.00
_cell.angle_beta   90.00
_cell.angle_gamma   90.00
#
_symmetry.space_group_name_H-M   'P 1'
#
loop_
_entity.id
_entity.type
_entity.pdbx_description
1 polymer ?
#
loop_
_entity_poly.entity_id
_entity_poly.type
_entity_poly.pdbx_seq_one_letter_code
_entity_poly.pdbx_strand_id
1 'polypeptide(L)'
;MITIEALQEQPRAFIERAIHYIWTQWGTEHNLDFYRDCIEHSLTGEADLPKFHVAIEADRFVGMCALLRNDLISRQDLCPWLACLFVDPDYRGSSSEAG
;
A
#
# COMPACT_ATOMS: atom_id res chain seq x y z
N MET A 1 -4.85 -3.83 -18.16
CA MET A 1 -5.61 -4.58 -17.14
C MET A 1 -4.88 -4.35 -15.83
N ILE A 2 -5.60 -3.87 -14.83
CA ILE A 2 -5.04 -3.57 -13.52
C ILE A 2 -5.21 -4.80 -12.63
N THR A 3 -4.14 -5.23 -11.94
CA THR A 3 -4.20 -6.20 -10.86
C THR A 3 -3.87 -5.54 -9.52
N ILE A 4 -4.32 -6.14 -8.42
CA ILE A 4 -3.99 -5.70 -7.07
C ILE A 4 -3.18 -6.81 -6.43
N GLU A 5 -1.95 -6.49 -6.05
CA GLU A 5 -1.03 -7.45 -5.42
C GLU A 5 -0.82 -7.08 -3.95
N ALA A 6 -0.92 -8.08 -3.07
CA ALA A 6 -0.65 -7.91 -1.65
C ALA A 6 0.85 -8.12 -1.38
N LEU A 7 1.52 -7.17 -0.71
CA LEU A 7 2.99 -7.19 -0.60
C LEU A 7 3.54 -8.42 0.12
N GLN A 8 2.78 -9.01 1.06
CA GLN A 8 3.21 -10.19 1.80
C GLN A 8 3.33 -11.46 0.94
N GLU A 9 2.74 -11.47 -0.26
CA GLU A 9 2.76 -12.60 -1.20
C GLU A 9 3.83 -12.43 -2.30
N GLN A 10 4.59 -11.34 -2.26
CA GLN A 10 5.48 -10.93 -3.33
C GLN A 10 6.96 -11.18 -3.00
N PRO A 11 7.82 -11.36 -4.02
CA PRO A 11 9.25 -11.56 -3.79
C PRO A 11 9.93 -10.28 -3.26
N ARG A 12 11.05 -10.43 -2.54
CA ARG A 12 11.77 -9.31 -1.91
C ARG A 12 12.07 -8.15 -2.87
N ALA A 13 12.49 -8.44 -4.10
CA ALA A 13 12.78 -7.39 -5.10
C ALA A 13 11.54 -6.55 -5.46
N PHE A 14 10.36 -7.16 -5.48
CA PHE A 14 9.10 -6.46 -5.70
C PHE A 14 8.75 -5.57 -4.51
N ILE A 15 8.94 -6.09 -3.29
CA ILE A 15 8.68 -5.36 -2.05
C ILE A 15 9.61 -4.13 -1.94
N GLU A 16 10.89 -4.25 -2.29
CA GLU A 16 11.81 -3.10 -2.32
C GLU A 16 11.34 -2.00 -3.30
N ARG A 17 10.87 -2.38 -4.50
CA ARG A 17 10.27 -1.43 -5.45
C ARG A 17 9.03 -0.77 -4.85
N ALA A 18 8.18 -1.56 -4.18
CA ALA A 18 6.95 -1.06 -3.56
C ALA A 18 7.25 -0.09 -2.40
N ILE A 19 8.19 -0.40 -1.51
CA ILE A 19 8.62 0.50 -0.42
C ILE A 19 9.04 1.85 -1.00
N HIS A 20 9.88 1.86 -2.03
CA HIS A 20 10.30 3.09 -2.68
C HIS A 20 9.12 3.84 -3.31
N TYR A 21 8.23 3.14 -4.03
CA TYR A 21 7.06 3.76 -4.65
C TYR A 21 6.09 4.38 -3.64
N ILE A 22 5.86 3.72 -2.51
CA ILE A 22 5.02 4.23 -1.41
C ILE A 22 5.68 5.48 -0.81
N TRP A 23 6.98 5.40 -0.54
CA TRP A 23 7.75 6.53 -0.03
C TRP A 23 7.74 7.72 -1.01
N THR A 24 7.77 7.53 -2.33
CA THR A 24 7.74 8.69 -3.25
C THR A 24 6.44 9.50 -3.19
N GLN A 25 5.35 8.98 -2.60
CA GLN A 25 4.08 9.70 -2.53
C GLN A 25 3.98 10.66 -1.33
N TRP A 26 4.57 10.30 -0.17
CA TRP A 26 4.48 11.08 1.08
C TRP A 26 5.79 11.12 1.88
N GLY A 27 6.85 10.58 1.32
CA GLY A 27 8.15 10.43 1.95
C GLY A 27 8.93 11.73 2.01
N THR A 28 9.86 11.76 2.95
CA THR A 28 10.90 12.77 3.09
C THR A 28 12.24 12.06 3.23
N GLU A 29 13.34 12.79 3.13
CA GLU A 29 14.70 12.24 3.32
C GLU A 29 14.92 11.58 4.70
N HIS A 30 14.04 11.83 5.68
CA HIS A 30 14.18 11.33 7.04
C HIS A 30 13.26 10.17 7.41
N ASN A 31 12.35 9.73 6.53
CA ASN A 31 11.32 8.74 6.90
C ASN A 31 11.29 7.48 6.01
N LEU A 32 12.26 7.30 5.10
CA LEU A 32 12.35 6.08 4.29
C LEU A 32 12.47 4.83 5.18
N ASP A 33 13.33 4.90 6.20
CA ASP A 33 13.55 3.79 7.14
C ASP A 33 12.26 3.45 7.92
N PHE A 34 11.42 4.44 8.22
CA PHE A 34 10.12 4.21 8.84
C PHE A 34 9.17 3.43 7.93
N TYR A 35 9.04 3.82 6.66
CA TYR A 35 8.20 3.09 5.69
C TYR A 35 8.71 1.67 5.47
N ARG A 36 10.04 1.52 5.33
CA ARG A 36 10.70 0.22 5.21
C ARG A 36 10.39 -0.67 6.40
N ASP A 37 10.66 -0.20 7.60
CA ASP A 37 10.46 -0.96 8.83
C ASP A 37 8.99 -1.38 8.99
N CYS A 38 8.06 -0.46 8.77
CA CYS A 38 6.63 -0.72 8.85
C CYS A 38 6.16 -1.78 7.85
N ILE A 39 6.57 -1.66 6.58
CA ILE A 39 6.20 -2.61 5.53
C ILE A 39 6.85 -3.97 5.78
N GLU A 40 8.14 -4.02 6.13
CA GLU A 40 8.84 -5.28 6.36
C GLU A 40 8.27 -6.08 7.54
N HIS A 41 7.92 -5.40 8.64
CA HIS A 41 7.24 -6.05 9.77
C HIS A 41 5.84 -6.56 9.39
N SER A 42 5.15 -5.89 8.47
CA SER A 42 3.83 -6.29 7.98
C SER A 42 3.83 -7.58 7.15
N LEU A 43 4.99 -8.01 6.66
CA LEU A 43 5.13 -9.24 5.88
C LEU A 43 5.08 -10.50 6.76
N THR A 44 5.26 -10.34 8.07
CA THR A 44 5.26 -11.47 9.01
C THR A 44 3.82 -11.94 9.25
N GLY A 45 3.52 -13.19 8.89
CA GLY A 45 2.16 -13.75 8.93
C GLY A 45 1.55 -13.90 10.32
N GLU A 46 2.25 -13.50 11.39
CA GLU A 46 1.71 -13.50 12.77
C GLU A 46 0.88 -12.24 13.07
N ALA A 47 1.09 -11.14 12.36
CA ALA A 47 0.35 -9.89 12.53
C ALA A 47 -0.70 -9.71 11.41
N ASP A 48 -1.98 -9.60 11.79
CA ASP A 48 -3.08 -9.41 10.82
C ASP A 48 -3.03 -8.04 10.10
N LEU A 49 -2.41 -7.04 10.72
CA LEU A 49 -2.33 -5.65 10.24
C LEU A 49 -1.01 -5.00 10.73
N PRO A 50 -0.41 -4.08 9.97
CA PRO A 50 -0.93 -3.51 8.72
C PRO A 50 -0.82 -4.46 7.52
N LYS A 51 -1.56 -4.21 6.42
CA LYS A 51 -1.41 -4.91 5.14
C LYS A 51 -1.31 -3.90 4.01
N PHE A 52 -0.34 -4.06 3.12
CA PHE A 52 -0.10 -3.14 2.01
C PHE A 52 -0.44 -3.82 0.69
N HIS A 53 -1.13 -3.09 -0.18
CA HIS A 53 -1.49 -3.53 -1.52
C HIS A 53 -1.06 -2.49 -2.54
N VAL A 54 -0.63 -2.95 -3.70
CA VAL A 54 -0.28 -2.10 -4.84
C VAL A 54 -1.11 -2.49 -6.06
N ALA A 55 -1.57 -1.49 -6.80
CA ALA A 55 -2.23 -1.69 -8.09
C ALA A 55 -1.18 -1.65 -9.19
N ILE A 56 -1.24 -2.59 -10.14
CA ILE A 56 -0.25 -2.75 -11.20
C ILE A 56 -0.93 -2.74 -12.56
N GLU A 57 -0.38 -2.00 -13.52
CA GLU A 57 -0.66 -2.18 -14.94
C GLU A 57 0.64 -2.26 -15.74
N ALA A 58 0.80 -3.31 -16.56
CA ALA A 58 1.96 -3.50 -17.43
C ALA A 58 3.32 -3.32 -16.69
N ASP A 59 3.46 -3.92 -15.51
CA ASP A 59 4.63 -3.85 -14.60
C ASP A 59 4.92 -2.45 -13.99
N ARG A 60 3.99 -1.50 -14.13
CA ARG A 60 4.03 -0.22 -13.42
C ARG A 60 3.08 -0.23 -12.23
N PHE A 61 3.54 0.31 -11.11
CA PHE A 61 2.65 0.67 -10.00
C PHE A 61 1.83 1.90 -10.37
N VAL A 62 0.51 1.76 -10.27
CA VAL A 62 -0.47 2.79 -10.64
C VAL A 62 -1.35 3.19 -9.45
N GLY A 63 -1.13 2.60 -8.29
CA GLY A 63 -1.83 2.93 -7.06
C GLY A 63 -1.37 2.07 -5.90
N MET A 64 -1.79 2.45 -4.70
CA MET A 64 -1.56 1.67 -3.48
C MET A 64 -2.63 1.97 -2.43
N CYS A 65 -2.79 1.06 -1.49
CA CYS A 65 -3.49 1.31 -0.24
C CYS A 65 -2.91 0.45 0.89
N ALA A 66 -3.17 0.87 2.13
CA ALA A 66 -2.85 0.12 3.32
C ALA A 66 -4.13 -0.14 4.13
N LEU A 67 -4.20 -1.30 4.77
CA LEU A 67 -5.15 -1.60 5.82
C LEU A 67 -4.44 -1.49 7.16
N LEU A 68 -4.92 -0.63 8.05
CA LEU A 68 -4.33 -0.37 9.36
C LEU A 68 -5.29 -0.78 10.48
N ARG A 69 -4.74 -1.17 11.63
CA ARG A 69 -5.54 -1.47 12.83
C ARG A 69 -6.20 -0.21 13.40
N ASN A 70 -5.46 0.88 13.44
CA ASN A 70 -5.89 2.12 14.06
C ASN A 70 -5.38 3.30 13.25
N ASP A 71 -6.29 3.99 12.57
CA ASP A 71 -6.05 5.32 12.00
C ASP A 71 -6.79 6.40 12.82
N LEU A 72 -7.95 6.04 13.39
CA LEU A 72 -8.71 6.87 14.32
C LEU A 72 -8.54 6.41 15.77
N ILE A 73 -7.64 7.09 16.51
CA ILE A 73 -7.19 6.71 17.87
C ILE A 73 -8.35 6.41 18.85
N SER A 74 -9.48 7.11 18.71
CA SER A 74 -10.64 7.01 19.60
C SER A 74 -11.67 5.91 19.24
N ARG A 75 -11.55 5.23 18.10
CA ARG A 75 -12.50 4.21 17.61
C ARG A 75 -11.80 2.97 17.06
N GLN A 76 -10.98 2.34 17.90
CA GLN A 76 -10.24 1.11 17.56
C GLN A 76 -11.16 -0.11 17.33
N ASP A 77 -12.43 -0.02 17.73
CA ASP A 77 -13.47 -1.01 17.43
C ASP A 77 -13.85 -1.05 15.94
N LEU A 78 -13.57 0.00 15.18
CA LEU A 78 -13.90 0.12 13.76
C LEU A 78 -12.71 -0.23 12.86
N CYS A 79 -12.10 -1.40 13.04
CA CYS A 79 -10.98 -1.86 12.20
C CYS A 79 -11.43 -2.91 11.15
N PRO A 80 -10.74 -3.03 10.00
CA PRO A 80 -9.56 -2.27 9.59
C PRO A 80 -9.89 -0.90 8.97
N TRP A 81 -8.94 0.03 9.06
CA TRP A 81 -9.00 1.34 8.41
C TRP A 81 -8.24 1.33 7.08
N LEU A 82 -8.84 1.91 6.04
CA LEU A 82 -8.15 2.16 4.78
C LEU A 82 -7.32 3.43 4.89
N ALA A 83 -6.01 3.31 4.71
CA ALA A 83 -5.05 4.42 4.75
C ALA A 83 -4.10 4.37 3.56
N CYS A 84 -3.24 5.39 3.43
CA CYS A 84 -2.23 5.49 2.36
C CYS A 84 -2.83 5.26 0.95
N LEU A 85 -4.07 5.70 0.72
CA LEU A 85 -4.70 5.55 -0.58
C LEU A 85 -4.08 6.53 -1.57
N PHE A 86 -3.44 5.99 -2.61
CA PHE A 86 -2.97 6.76 -3.74
C PHE A 86 -3.35 6.06 -5.04
N VAL A 87 -3.76 6.86 -6.01
CA VAL A 87 -3.98 6.45 -7.40
C VAL A 87 -3.19 7.42 -8.27
N ASP A 88 -2.43 6.86 -9.22
CA ASP A 88 -1.72 7.63 -10.23
C ASP A 88 -2.71 8.59 -10.94
N PRO A 89 -2.39 9.89 -11.10
CA PRO A 89 -3.30 10.87 -11.70
C PRO A 89 -3.97 10.42 -13.00
N ASP A 90 -3.26 9.69 -13.87
CA ASP A 90 -3.78 9.22 -15.15
C ASP A 90 -4.88 8.15 -15.01
N TYR A 91 -5.01 7.56 -13.81
CA TYR A 91 -5.96 6.51 -13.46
C TYR A 91 -7.11 7.03 -12.59
N ARG A 92 -7.13 8.33 -12.24
CA ARG A 92 -8.21 8.94 -11.42
C ARG A 92 -9.42 9.27 -12.27
N GLY A 93 -10.62 9.01 -11.73
CA GLY A 93 -11.87 9.27 -12.45
C GLY A 93 -12.12 8.32 -13.62
N SER A 94 -11.22 7.36 -13.85
CA SER A 94 -11.42 6.23 -14.73
C SER A 94 -12.34 5.21 -14.05
N SER A 95 -13.60 5.59 -13.85
CA SER A 95 -14.66 4.61 -13.68
C SER A 95 -14.73 3.82 -14.97
N SER A 96 -14.06 2.67 -15.02
CA SER A 96 -14.40 1.64 -15.99
C SER A 96 -15.80 1.13 -15.62
N GLU A 97 -16.83 1.86 -16.02
CA GLU A 97 -18.12 1.26 -16.34
C GLU A 97 -17.87 0.40 -17.58
N ALA A 98 -17.36 -0.80 -17.34
CA ALA A 98 -17.33 -1.86 -18.32
C ALA A 98 -18.59 -2.70 -18.10
N GLY A 99 -19.68 -2.30 -18.75
CA GLY A 99 -20.84 -3.15 -19.07
C GLY A 99 -21.86 -3.38 -17.97
#